data_AF-K2C8U1-F1
#
_entry.id   AF-K2C8U1-F1
#
_cell.length_a   1.000
_cell.length_b   1.000
_cell.length_c   1.000
_cell.angle_alpha   90.00
_cell.angle_beta   90.00
_cell.angle_gamma   90.00
#
_symmetry.space_group_name_H-M   'P 1'
#
loop_
_entity.id
_entity.type
_entity.pdbx_description
1 polymer ?
#
loop_
_entity_poly.entity_id
_entity_poly.type
_entity_poly.pdbx_seq_one_letter_code
_entity_poly.pdbx_strand_id
1 'polypeptide(L)' 'DLPVVRELLEHNHTGWLIRPDRPSELARAIRILLAHPEERRKIGENAQKKAAESLTWEASAAALATIYQQLIT' A
#
# COMPACT_ATOMS: atom_id res chain seq x y z
N ASP A 1 10.76 -3.59 -11.49
CA ASP A 1 10.26 -2.57 -10.54
C ASP A 1 8.99 -2.01 -11.15
N LEU A 2 7.89 -1.97 -10.40
CA LEU A 2 6.57 -1.63 -10.96
C LEU A 2 6.07 -0.31 -10.35
N PRO A 3 5.83 0.74 -11.17
CA PRO A 3 5.37 2.04 -10.67
C PRO A 3 4.09 1.95 -9.84
N VAL A 4 3.11 1.16 -10.28
CA VAL A 4 1.84 0.95 -9.57
C VAL A 4 2.01 0.46 -8.14
N VAL A 5 3.05 -0.33 -7.86
CA VAL A 5 3.33 -0.83 -6.51
C VAL A 5 3.83 0.30 -5.60
N ARG A 6 4.57 1.26 -6.16
CA ARG A 6 5.08 2.44 -5.43
C ARG A 6 4.00 3.49 -5.21
N GLU A 7 3.01 3.55 -6.09
CA GLU A 7 1.83 4.41 -5.89
C GLU A 7 0.95 3.88 -4.75
N LEU A 8 0.79 2.56 -4.66
CA LEU A 8 -0.03 1.93 -3.63
C LEU A 8 0.68 1.85 -2.27
N LEU A 9 1.98 1.56 -2.25
CA LEU A 9 2.74 1.29 -1.03
C LEU A 9 3.84 2.31 -0.76
N GLU A 10 3.96 2.70 0.50
CA GLU A 10 5.05 3.53 1.02
C GLU A 10 5.98 2.65 1.85
N HIS A 11 7.26 2.60 1.43
CA HIS A 11 8.26 1.79 2.10
C HIS A 11 8.41 2.19 3.58
N ASN A 12 8.40 1.19 4.45
CA ASN A 12 8.51 1.32 5.91
C ASN A 12 7.37 2.11 6.58
N HIS A 13 6.29 2.38 5.85
CA HIS A 13 5.11 3.04 6.41
C HIS A 13 3.85 2.20 6.23
N THR A 14 3.52 1.80 5.00
CA THR A 14 2.36 0.95 4.66
C THR A 14 2.76 -0.38 4.01
N GLY A 15 4.06 -0.59 3.79
CA GLY A 15 4.58 -1.86 3.31
C GLY A 15 6.11 -1.91 3.34
N TRP A 16 6.68 -3.05 2.96
CA TRP A 16 8.13 -3.22 2.86
C TRP A 16 8.54 -3.54 1.43
N LEU A 17 8.97 -2.52 0.70
CA LEU A 17 9.42 -2.66 -0.69
C LEU A 17 10.84 -3.24 -0.77
N ILE A 18 11.03 -4.14 -1.71
CA ILE A 18 12.33 -4.70 -2.10
C ILE A 18 12.49 -4.65 -3.62
N ARG A 19 13.71 -4.78 -4.10
CA ARG A 19 13.96 -4.93 -5.54
C ARG A 19 13.49 -6.33 -6.00
N PRO A 20 12.89 -6.44 -7.20
CA PRO A 20 12.50 -7.74 -7.76
C PRO A 20 13.72 -8.63 -7.99
N ASP A 21 13.50 -9.94 -8.07
CA ASP A 21 14.51 -10.97 -8.36
C ASP A 21 15.71 -10.97 -7.39
N ARG A 22 15.48 -10.55 -6.15
CA ARG A 22 16.48 -10.46 -5.07
C ARG A 22 16.03 -11.28 -3.85
N PRO A 23 16.12 -12.62 -3.89
CA PRO A 23 15.66 -13.48 -2.79
C PRO A 23 16.40 -13.22 -1.47
N SER A 24 17.68 -12.81 -1.53
CA SER A 24 18.45 -12.44 -0.34
C SER A 24 17.94 -11.13 0.31
N GLU A 25 17.49 -10.16 -0.48
CA GLU A 25 16.86 -8.93 0.04
C GLU A 25 15.52 -9.25 0.70
N LEU A 26 14.71 -10.12 0.09
CA LEU A 26 13.47 -10.61 0.68
C LEU A 26 13.70 -11.31 2.02
N ALA A 27 14.63 -12.27 2.07
CA ALA A 27 14.95 -12.99 3.30
C ALA A 27 15.46 -12.06 4.41
N ARG A 28 16.21 -11.00 4.05
CA ARG A 28 16.63 -9.98 5.01
C ARG A 28 15.45 -9.15 5.52
N ALA A 29 14.56 -8.70 4.63
CA ALA A 29 13.35 -7.96 5.01
C ALA A 29 12.47 -8.73 5.99
N ILE A 30 12.22 -10.01 5.69
CA ILE A 30 11.44 -10.91 6.57
C ILE A 30 12.10 -11.01 7.95
N ARG A 31 13.41 -11.24 8.02
CA ARG A 31 14.14 -11.32 9.30
C ARG A 31 14.05 -10.03 10.12
N ILE A 32 14.19 -8.86 9.48
CA ILE A 32 14.04 -7.57 10.14
C ILE A 32 12.62 -7.45 10.74
N LEU A 33 11.58 -7.70 9.94
CA LEU A 33 10.19 -7.57 10.41
C LEU A 33 9.80 -8.59 11.49
N LEU A 34 10.44 -9.76 11.52
CA LEU A 34 10.28 -10.73 12.60
C LEU A 34 11.00 -10.29 13.88
N ALA A 35 12.19 -9.67 13.76
CA ALA A 35 12.95 -9.15 14.90
C ALA A 35 12.31 -7.90 15.53
N HIS A 36 11.52 -7.13 14.76
CA HIS A 36 10.88 -5.88 15.20
C HIS A 36 9.34 -5.97 15.09
N PRO A 37 8.66 -6.76 15.96
CA PRO A 37 7.24 -7.03 15.85
C PRO A 37 6.35 -5.79 16.01
N GLU A 38 6.73 -4.83 16.85
CA GLU A 38 5.99 -3.58 17.01
C GLU A 38 6.02 -2.70 15.76
N GLU A 39 7.17 -2.62 15.09
CA GLU A 39 7.29 -1.89 13.83
C GLU A 39 6.47 -2.57 12.74
N ARG A 40 6.58 -3.90 12.63
CA ARG A 40 5.75 -4.70 11.72
C ARG A 40 4.26 -4.47 11.96
N ARG A 41 3.82 -4.43 13.22
CA ARG A 41 2.42 -4.15 13.59
C ARG A 41 2.00 -2.76 13.11
N LYS A 42 2.80 -1.72 13.41
CA LYS A 42 2.53 -0.35 12.96
C LYS A 42 2.41 -0.24 11.44
N ILE A 43 3.29 -0.91 10.69
CA ILE A 43 3.23 -0.92 9.23
C ILE A 43 1.91 -1.56 8.75
N GLY A 44 1.49 -2.67 9.36
CA GLY A 44 0.22 -3.33 9.05
C GLY A 44 -1.00 -2.46 9.37
N GLU A 45 -1.01 -1.79 10.52
CA GLU A 45 -2.09 -0.88 10.91
C GLU A 45 -2.22 0.32 9.96
N ASN A 46 -1.08 0.93 9.57
CA ASN A 46 -1.08 2.00 8.58
C ASN A 46 -1.59 1.51 7.23
N ALA A 47 -1.19 0.31 6.80
CA ALA A 47 -1.65 -0.28 5.54
C ALA A 47 -3.17 -0.50 5.55
N GLN A 48 -3.69 -1.06 6.65
CA GLN A 48 -5.12 -1.27 6.85
C GLN A 48 -5.89 0.04 6.82
N LYS A 49 -5.38 1.06 7.53
CA LYS A 49 -5.98 2.40 7.56
C LYS A 49 -6.04 3.00 6.15
N LYS A 50 -4.92 3.01 5.41
CA LYS A 50 -4.86 3.53 4.03
C LYS A 50 -5.85 2.82 3.11
N ALA A 51 -5.95 1.49 3.23
CA ALA A 51 -6.88 0.70 2.42
C ALA A 51 -8.34 1.05 2.73
N ALA A 52 -8.70 1.14 4.01
CA ALA A 52 -10.06 1.49 4.44
C ALA A 52 -10.46 2.93 4.06
N GLU A 53 -9.51 3.85 4.01
CA GLU A 53 -9.77 5.27 3.71
C GLU A 53 -9.87 5.55 2.20
N SER A 54 -9.15 4.83 1.36
CA SER A 54 -8.95 5.25 -0.05
C SER A 54 -9.04 4.15 -1.11
N LEU A 55 -8.89 2.87 -0.73
CA LEU A 55 -8.88 1.75 -1.68
C LEU A 55 -10.17 0.93 -1.61
N THR A 56 -11.30 1.62 -1.35
CA THR A 56 -12.62 0.99 -1.26
C THR A 56 -13.39 1.09 -2.57
N TRP A 57 -14.36 0.19 -2.74
CA TRP A 57 -15.26 0.23 -3.89
C TRP A 57 -16.11 1.49 -3.87
N GLU A 58 -16.55 1.92 -2.69
CA GLU A 58 -17.34 3.12 -2.47
C GLU A 58 -16.55 4.37 -2.89
N ALA A 59 -15.28 4.48 -2.50
CA ALA A 59 -14.42 5.59 -2.91
C ALA A 59 -14.23 5.63 -4.43
N SER A 60 -13.98 4.46 -5.03
CA SER A 60 -13.80 4.33 -6.49
C SER A 60 -15.07 4.70 -7.26
N ALA A 61 -16.23 4.22 -6.80
CA ALA A 61 -17.53 4.51 -7.40
C ALA A 61 -17.90 6.00 -7.26
N ALA A 62 -17.64 6.60 -6.10
CA ALA A 62 -17.87 8.01 -5.87
C ALA A 62 -17.00 8.89 -6.79
N ALA A 63 -15.70 8.56 -6.92
CA ALA A 63 -14.80 9.28 -7.82
C ALA A 63 -15.27 9.21 -9.28
N LEU A 64 -15.70 8.03 -9.74
CA LEU A 64 -16.23 7.85 -11.09
C LEU A 64 -17.55 8.63 -11.30
N ALA A 65 -18.45 8.60 -10.32
CA ALA A 65 -19.72 9.33 -10.37
C ALA A 65 -19.51 10.85 -10.46
N THR A 66 -18.53 11.40 -9.72
CA THR A 66 -18.16 12.81 -9.81
C THR A 66 -17.75 13.20 -11.23
N ILE A 67 -16.93 12.38 -11.90
CA ILE A 67 -16.51 12.64 -13.29
C ILE A 67 -17.74 12.62 -14.22
N TYR A 68 -18.63 11.64 -14.08
CA TYR A 68 -19.84 11.59 -14.91
C TYR A 68 -20.76 12.80 -14.71
N GLN A 69 -20.91 13.29 -13.48
CA GLN A 69 -21.69 14.50 -13.20
C GLN A 69 -21.08 15.75 -13.84
N GLN A 70 -19.75 15.85 -13.86
CA GLN A 70 -19.02 16.96 -14.49
C GLN A 70 -19.15 16.98 -16.01
N LEU A 71 -19.38 15.82 -16.65
CA LEU A 71 -19.53 15.73 -18.11
C LEU A 71 -20.96 16.02 -18.59
N ILE A 72 -21.95 15.90 -17.70
CA ILE A 72 -23.37 16.15 -18.02
C ILE A 72 -23.75 17.62 -17.77
N THR A 73 -22.95 18.35 -16.98
CA THR A 73 -23.11 19.78 -16.71
C THR A 73 -22.25 20.61 -17.66
#